data_AF-A0A2L0N8K4-F1
#
_entry.id   AF-A0A2L0N8K4-F1
#
_cell.length_a   1.000
_cell.length_b   1.000
_cell.length_c   1.000
_cell.angle_alpha   90.00
_cell.angle_beta   90.00
_cell.angle_gamma   90.00
#
_symmetry.space_group_name_H-M   'P 1'
#
loop_
_entity.id
_entity.type
_entity.pdbx_description
1 polymer ?
#
loop_
_entity_poly.entity_id
_entity_poly.type
_entity_poly.pdbx_seq_one_letter_code
_entity_poly.pdbx_strand_id
1 'polypeptide(L)'
;MGSPTVLRRRLGGELGKLRASREMNAKDVAAALGWSASKLSRIESGQVPLQERDAAKLLAHYGVSSPEEVKHFLSLTRQSRQQGWWHAYGDAIPERYRAYVGFEADATRISTFQCELVPGLLQTERYARKVIRAMQPTESSEDVELRLALRLERQRILDRHGAPQVWAIIGEAVMRRPVGDGSVMAEQLDHIATVAESHPNVTVQVLPFSAGAHAAMGSSFSILSFSDIPGSMVYSETITSKTYMEQQPEISRHEDIFHRLMASSAQPERSISWLRKVAEEYST
;
A
#
# COMPACT_ATOMS: atom_id res chain seq x y z
N MET A 1 15.72 6.14 1.85
CA MET A 1 15.00 7.43 1.98
C MET A 1 13.54 7.15 1.73
N GLY A 2 12.65 7.66 2.58
CA GLY A 2 11.22 7.46 2.40
C GLY A 2 10.68 8.17 1.16
N SER A 3 9.66 7.59 0.55
CA SER A 3 8.80 8.13 -0.47
C SER A 3 8.18 9.45 -0.02
N PRO A 4 7.97 10.40 -0.94
CA PRO A 4 7.38 11.70 -0.59
C PRO A 4 6.02 11.62 0.11
N THR A 5 5.24 10.58 -0.18
CA THR A 5 3.94 10.32 0.46
C THR A 5 4.10 9.99 1.94
N VAL A 6 5.00 9.07 2.30
CA VAL A 6 5.25 8.68 3.69
C VAL A 6 5.96 9.81 4.44
N LEU A 7 6.91 10.50 3.81
CA LEU A 7 7.57 11.65 4.44
C LEU A 7 6.58 12.78 4.74
N ARG A 8 5.58 13.00 3.88
CA ARG A 8 4.51 13.97 4.14
C ARG A 8 3.65 13.53 5.33
N ARG A 9 3.35 12.24 5.42
CA ARG A 9 2.61 11.67 6.55
C ARG A 9 3.41 11.76 7.85
N ARG A 10 4.70 11.44 7.81
CA ARG A 10 5.65 11.60 8.92
C ARG A 10 5.68 13.02 9.44
N LEU A 11 5.90 13.98 8.52
CA LEU A 11 5.91 15.39 8.83
C LEU A 11 4.61 15.84 9.50
N GLY A 12 3.46 15.47 8.94
CA GLY A 12 2.16 15.79 9.52
C GLY A 12 1.99 15.23 10.93
N GLY A 13 2.33 13.94 11.12
CA GLY A 13 2.22 13.27 12.42
C GLY A 13 3.15 13.86 13.48
N GLU A 14 4.41 14.18 13.13
CA GLU A 14 5.35 14.85 14.02
C GLU A 14 4.87 16.26 14.39
N LEU A 15 4.34 17.04 13.43
CA LEU A 15 3.73 18.35 13.69
C LEU A 15 2.49 18.27 14.60
N GLY A 16 1.63 17.28 14.39
CA GLY A 16 0.44 17.06 15.21
C GLY A 16 0.79 16.63 16.64
N LYS A 17 1.78 15.75 16.81
CA LYS A 17 2.33 15.37 18.13
C LYS A 17 2.93 16.57 18.84
N LEU A 18 3.71 17.37 18.12
CA LEU A 18 4.31 18.59 18.65
C LEU A 18 3.20 19.53 19.14
N ARG A 19 2.17 19.80 18.35
CA ARG A 19 1.02 20.60 18.76
C ARG A 19 0.36 20.05 20.04
N ALA A 20 0.09 18.75 20.08
CA ALA A 20 -0.55 18.10 21.22
C ALA A 20 0.32 18.17 22.49
N SER A 21 1.64 18.00 22.36
CA SER A 21 2.60 18.10 23.48
C SER A 21 2.72 19.52 24.05
N ARG A 22 2.29 20.53 23.29
CA ARG A 22 2.19 21.93 23.73
C ARG A 22 0.78 22.32 24.16
N GLU A 23 -0.13 21.35 24.26
CA GLU A 23 -1.54 21.54 24.64
C GLU A 23 -2.29 22.55 23.75
N MET A 24 -1.84 22.70 22.50
CA MET A 24 -2.38 23.69 21.57
C MET A 24 -3.61 23.17 20.83
N ASN A 25 -4.68 23.95 20.83
CA ASN A 25 -5.89 23.66 20.05
C ASN A 25 -5.65 23.94 18.56
N ALA A 26 -5.97 22.97 17.70
CA ALA A 26 -5.81 23.09 16.25
C ALA A 26 -6.57 24.28 15.65
N LYS A 27 -7.76 24.63 16.18
CA LYS A 27 -8.53 25.78 15.68
C LYS A 27 -7.82 27.10 15.98
N ASP A 28 -7.26 27.23 17.17
CA ASP A 28 -6.59 28.46 17.60
C ASP A 28 -5.26 28.65 16.87
N VAL A 29 -4.49 27.56 16.70
CA VAL A 29 -3.28 27.55 15.88
C VAL A 29 -3.59 27.96 14.44
N ALA A 30 -4.63 27.37 13.84
CA ALA A 30 -5.02 27.70 12.48
C ALA A 30 -5.41 29.18 12.35
N ALA A 31 -6.20 29.70 13.29
CA ALA A 31 -6.60 31.11 13.33
C ALA A 31 -5.38 32.05 13.47
N ALA A 32 -4.46 31.75 14.38
CA ALA A 32 -3.24 32.54 14.60
C ALA A 32 -2.33 32.62 13.36
N LEU A 33 -2.34 31.57 12.52
CA LEU A 33 -1.58 31.51 11.28
C LEU A 33 -2.36 32.00 10.04
N GLY A 34 -3.61 32.44 10.21
CA GLY A 34 -4.49 32.87 9.12
C GLY A 34 -4.95 31.72 8.21
N TRP A 35 -5.06 30.51 8.75
CA TRP A 35 -5.45 29.30 8.03
C TRP A 35 -6.83 28.82 8.48
N SER A 36 -7.50 28.06 7.62
CA SER A 36 -8.69 27.31 8.05
C SER A 36 -8.29 26.11 8.92
N ALA A 37 -9.13 25.74 9.88
CA ALA A 37 -8.94 24.52 10.67
C ALA A 37 -8.82 23.26 9.78
N SER A 38 -9.55 23.23 8.66
CA SER A 38 -9.44 22.17 7.64
C SER A 38 -8.07 22.14 6.96
N LYS A 39 -7.42 23.28 6.71
CA LYS A 39 -6.05 23.33 6.16
C LYS A 39 -5.07 22.72 7.16
N LEU A 40 -5.11 23.14 8.42
CA LEU A 40 -4.19 22.60 9.44
C LEU A 40 -4.41 21.10 9.66
N SER A 41 -5.66 20.65 9.75
CA SER A 41 -5.99 19.24 9.88
C SER A 41 -5.43 18.40 8.72
N ARG A 42 -5.57 18.86 7.47
CA ARG A 42 -5.01 18.16 6.30
C ARG A 42 -3.48 18.18 6.25
N ILE A 43 -2.84 19.21 6.82
CA ILE A 43 -1.38 19.27 6.95
C ILE A 43 -0.91 18.24 7.99
N GLU A 44 -1.54 18.22 9.17
CA GLU A 44 -1.18 17.30 10.26
C GLU A 44 -1.51 15.84 9.92
N SER A 45 -2.51 15.60 9.07
CA SER A 45 -2.75 14.27 8.50
C SER A 45 -1.90 13.99 7.25
N GLY A 46 -0.97 14.86 6.86
CA GLY A 46 -0.14 14.66 5.66
C GLY A 46 -0.91 14.49 4.34
N GLN A 47 -2.17 14.93 4.26
CA GLN A 47 -2.99 14.84 3.05
C GLN A 47 -2.60 15.91 2.02
N VAL A 48 -2.11 17.07 2.48
CA VAL A 48 -1.67 18.17 1.61
C VAL A 48 -0.20 18.50 1.84
N PRO A 49 0.55 18.89 0.79
CA PRO A 49 1.93 19.32 0.95
C PRO A 49 2.01 20.63 1.74
N LEU A 50 2.97 20.71 2.67
CA LEU A 50 3.29 21.93 3.40
C LEU A 50 4.36 22.73 2.63
N GLN A 51 4.23 24.06 2.56
CA GLN A 51 5.26 24.93 1.99
C GLN A 51 6.33 25.20 3.06
N GLU A 52 7.62 25.28 2.71
CA GLU A 52 8.69 25.55 3.68
C GLU A 52 8.46 26.82 4.50
N ARG A 53 7.99 27.89 3.84
CA ARG A 53 7.62 29.15 4.51
C ARG A 53 6.52 28.95 5.55
N ASP A 54 5.50 28.15 5.22
CA ASP A 54 4.38 27.86 6.11
C ASP A 54 4.82 26.91 7.23
N ALA A 55 5.73 25.96 6.97
CA ALA A 55 6.36 25.11 7.98
C ALA A 55 7.15 25.93 9.00
N ALA A 56 8.00 26.87 8.55
CA ALA A 56 8.75 27.75 9.44
C ALA A 56 7.83 28.56 10.37
N LYS A 57 6.72 29.09 9.84
CA LYS A 57 5.71 29.81 10.64
C LYS A 57 5.06 28.91 11.69
N LEU A 58 4.69 27.69 11.31
CA LEU A 58 4.07 26.73 12.21
C LEU A 58 5.02 26.31 13.35
N LEU A 59 6.28 26.00 13.02
CA LEU A 59 7.31 25.64 13.99
C LEU A 59 7.60 26.79 14.97
N ALA A 60 7.70 28.02 14.47
CA ALA A 60 7.85 29.20 15.30
C ALA A 60 6.65 29.38 16.25
N HIS A 61 5.43 29.17 15.75
CA HIS A 61 4.22 29.22 16.57
C HIS A 61 4.18 28.12 17.64
N TYR A 62 4.69 26.92 17.33
CA TYR A 62 4.85 25.81 18.29
C TYR A 62 6.01 26.00 19.27
N GLY A 63 6.74 27.13 19.19
CA GLY A 63 7.85 27.46 20.09
C GLY A 63 9.12 26.65 19.84
N VAL A 64 9.25 26.01 18.67
CA VAL A 64 10.46 25.24 18.31
C VAL A 64 11.61 26.22 18.11
N SER A 65 12.57 26.17 19.04
CA SER A 65 13.68 27.13 19.10
C SER A 65 15.05 26.49 18.84
N SER A 66 15.16 25.15 18.85
CA SER A 66 16.39 24.45 18.50
C SER A 66 16.67 24.59 16.99
N PRO A 67 17.84 25.14 16.58
CA PRO A 67 18.21 25.22 15.17
C PRO A 67 18.26 23.85 14.48
N GLU A 68 18.67 22.81 15.20
CA GLU A 68 18.74 21.42 14.72
C GLU A 68 17.34 20.88 14.43
N GLU A 69 16.39 21.10 15.34
CA GLU A 69 15.00 20.64 15.21
C GLU A 69 14.29 21.38 14.06
N VAL A 70 14.46 22.70 13.96
CA VAL A 70 13.93 23.49 12.82
C VAL A 70 14.51 22.98 11.50
N LYS A 71 15.83 22.77 11.43
CA LYS A 71 16.49 22.24 10.23
C LYS A 71 15.97 20.86 9.85
N HIS A 72 15.69 20.01 10.84
CA HIS A 72 15.10 18.68 10.63
C HIS A 72 13.72 18.77 9.96
N PHE A 73 12.77 19.52 10.54
CA PHE A 73 11.42 19.68 10.00
C PHE A 73 11.40 20.35 8.61
N LEU A 74 12.26 21.35 8.37
CA LEU A 74 12.37 21.98 7.05
C LEU A 74 12.95 21.02 6.01
N SER A 75 13.92 20.17 6.40
CA SER A 75 14.45 19.14 5.52
C SER A 75 13.38 18.10 5.18
N LEU A 76 12.60 17.63 6.15
CA LEU A 76 11.45 16.75 5.91
C LEU A 76 10.40 17.41 5.00
N THR A 77 10.12 18.69 5.21
CA THR A 77 9.21 19.48 4.35
C THR A 77 9.70 19.47 2.91
N ARG A 78 10.98 19.73 2.65
CA ARG A 78 11.57 19.67 1.30
C ARG A 78 11.43 18.30 0.67
N GLN A 79 11.81 17.25 1.39
CA GLN A 79 11.80 15.89 0.88
C GLN A 79 10.37 15.38 0.59
N SER A 80 9.40 15.71 1.46
CA SER A 80 7.97 15.35 1.29
C SER A 80 7.28 15.97 0.07
N ARG A 81 7.91 16.98 -0.53
CA ARG A 81 7.44 17.70 -1.71
C ARG A 81 8.08 17.21 -3.01
N GLN A 82 9.11 16.37 -2.92
CA GLN A 82 9.68 15.75 -4.12
C GLN A 82 8.63 14.89 -4.81
N GLN A 83 8.75 14.74 -6.13
CA GLN A 83 7.86 13.85 -6.86
C GLN A 83 8.40 12.43 -6.76
N GLY A 84 7.57 11.50 -6.30
CA GLY A 84 7.88 10.07 -6.39
C GLY A 84 8.00 9.61 -7.84
N TRP A 85 8.73 8.54 -8.10
CA TRP A 85 8.96 7.99 -9.44
C TRP A 85 7.66 7.72 -10.21
N TRP A 86 6.57 7.37 -9.51
CA TRP A 86 5.25 7.10 -10.09
C TRP A 86 4.59 8.34 -10.72
N HIS A 87 5.10 9.56 -10.47
CA HIS A 87 4.61 10.77 -11.15
C HIS A 87 4.95 10.78 -12.65
N ALA A 88 5.98 10.04 -13.08
CA ALA A 88 6.33 9.89 -14.51
C ALA A 88 5.19 9.29 -15.36
N TYR A 89 4.25 8.60 -14.71
CA TYR A 89 3.12 7.94 -15.38
C TYR A 89 1.86 8.82 -15.47
N GLY A 90 1.92 10.09 -15.02
CA GLY A 90 0.89 11.09 -15.26
C GLY A 90 -0.54 10.67 -14.85
N ASP A 91 -1.54 11.26 -15.51
CA ASP A 91 -2.98 11.13 -15.21
C ASP A 91 -3.61 9.78 -15.59
N ALA A 92 -2.85 8.90 -16.26
CA ALA A 92 -3.24 7.50 -16.46
C ALA A 92 -3.39 6.74 -15.12
N ILE A 93 -2.82 7.27 -14.05
CA ILE A 93 -2.93 6.74 -12.70
C ILE A 93 -3.83 7.65 -11.86
N PRO A 94 -4.99 7.16 -11.38
CA PRO A 94 -5.82 7.91 -10.44
C PRO A 94 -4.99 8.35 -9.22
N GLU A 95 -5.15 9.60 -8.80
CA GLU A 95 -4.35 10.21 -7.72
C GLU A 95 -4.33 9.34 -6.44
N ARG A 96 -5.49 8.79 -6.06
CA ARG A 96 -5.59 7.91 -4.89
C ARG A 96 -4.80 6.61 -5.03
N TYR A 97 -4.50 6.15 -6.23
CA TYR A 97 -3.65 4.97 -6.44
C TYR A 97 -2.15 5.34 -6.36
N ARG A 98 -1.76 6.54 -6.80
CA ARG A 98 -0.38 7.06 -6.62
C ARG A 98 0.03 7.09 -5.15
N ALA A 99 -0.89 7.47 -4.26
CA ALA A 99 -0.65 7.45 -2.82
C ALA A 99 -0.29 6.04 -2.32
N TYR A 100 -1.07 5.02 -2.71
CA TYR A 100 -0.80 3.63 -2.36
C TYR A 100 0.58 3.18 -2.85
N VAL A 101 0.96 3.51 -4.09
CA VAL A 101 2.30 3.20 -4.61
C VAL A 101 3.41 3.80 -3.75
N GLY A 102 3.22 5.04 -3.28
CA GLY A 102 4.17 5.67 -2.37
C GLY A 102 4.24 5.00 -1.00
N PHE A 103 3.11 4.55 -0.45
CA PHE A 103 3.10 3.80 0.80
C PHE A 103 3.72 2.41 0.64
N GLU A 104 3.37 1.70 -0.42
CA GLU A 104 3.92 0.38 -0.73
C GLU A 104 5.44 0.43 -0.92
N ALA A 105 5.93 1.48 -1.60
CA ALA A 105 7.36 1.70 -1.79
C ALA A 105 8.13 1.97 -0.50
N ASP A 106 7.47 2.27 0.62
CA ASP A 106 8.12 2.57 1.91
C ASP A 106 7.78 1.58 3.00
N ALA A 107 6.89 0.65 2.70
CA ALA A 107 6.53 -0.39 3.63
C ALA A 107 7.78 -1.21 3.99
N THR A 108 7.86 -1.56 5.27
CA THR A 108 8.80 -2.55 5.80
C THR A 108 8.15 -3.92 5.94
N ARG A 109 6.82 -3.94 6.06
CA ARG A 109 5.99 -5.14 6.02
C ARG A 109 4.70 -4.86 5.27
N ILE A 110 4.28 -5.81 4.45
CA ILE A 110 3.04 -5.81 3.68
C ILE A 110 2.32 -7.12 4.00
N SER A 111 1.15 -7.05 4.62
CA SER A 111 0.28 -8.21 4.86
C SER A 111 -1.00 -8.06 4.06
N THR A 112 -1.22 -8.90 3.06
CA THR A 112 -2.35 -8.74 2.12
C THR A 112 -3.21 -10.00 2.04
N PHE A 113 -4.52 -9.81 2.06
CA PHE A 113 -5.50 -10.84 1.73
C PHE A 113 -6.18 -10.50 0.41
N GLN A 114 -6.16 -11.44 -0.53
CA GLN A 114 -6.86 -11.31 -1.80
C GLN A 114 -7.83 -12.47 -2.02
N CYS A 115 -9.12 -12.15 -2.18
CA CYS A 115 -10.14 -13.17 -2.37
C CYS A 115 -10.42 -13.51 -3.84
N GLU A 116 -10.05 -12.64 -4.79
CA GLU A 116 -10.47 -12.75 -6.20
C GLU A 116 -9.38 -12.52 -7.24
N LEU A 117 -8.35 -11.73 -6.92
CA LEU A 117 -7.26 -11.40 -7.83
C LEU A 117 -5.92 -11.79 -7.23
N VAL A 118 -4.94 -12.11 -8.06
CA VAL A 118 -3.55 -12.25 -7.60
C VAL A 118 -3.06 -10.90 -7.05
N PRO A 119 -2.37 -10.86 -5.88
CA PRO A 119 -1.77 -9.63 -5.36
C PRO A 119 -0.90 -8.96 -6.41
N GLY A 120 -1.03 -7.63 -6.60
CA GLY A 120 -0.35 -6.92 -7.69
C GLY A 120 1.17 -7.06 -7.71
N LEU A 121 1.80 -7.30 -6.56
CA LEU A 121 3.24 -7.56 -6.44
C LEU A 121 3.68 -8.93 -6.95
N LEU A 122 2.73 -9.85 -7.17
CA LEU A 122 2.97 -11.24 -7.58
C LEU A 122 2.35 -11.54 -8.95
N GLN A 123 1.95 -10.52 -9.73
CA GLN A 123 1.31 -10.71 -11.03
C GLN A 123 2.34 -10.82 -12.16
N THR A 124 2.15 -11.73 -13.10
CA THR A 124 2.89 -11.72 -14.37
C THR A 124 2.33 -10.65 -15.31
N GLU A 125 3.11 -10.25 -16.31
CA GLU A 125 2.67 -9.26 -17.29
C GLU A 125 1.38 -9.70 -18.00
N ARG A 126 1.32 -10.95 -18.45
CA ARG A 126 0.18 -11.49 -19.21
C ARG A 126 -1.10 -11.52 -18.37
N TYR A 127 -1.01 -11.93 -17.10
CA TYR A 127 -2.14 -11.90 -16.18
C TYR A 127 -2.59 -10.46 -15.88
N ALA A 128 -1.64 -9.59 -15.51
CA ALA A 128 -1.91 -8.19 -15.17
C ALA A 128 -2.62 -7.47 -16.33
N ARG A 129 -2.16 -7.68 -17.57
CA ARG A 129 -2.77 -7.12 -18.78
C ARG A 129 -4.23 -7.54 -18.95
N LYS A 130 -4.56 -8.81 -18.71
CA LYS A 130 -5.94 -9.33 -18.78
C LYS A 130 -6.82 -8.71 -17.69
N VAL A 131 -6.32 -8.61 -16.46
CA VAL A 131 -7.05 -7.99 -15.35
C VAL A 131 -7.31 -6.51 -15.59
N ILE A 132 -6.29 -5.74 -16.04
CA ILE A 132 -6.45 -4.30 -16.34
C ILE A 132 -7.56 -4.10 -17.37
N ARG A 133 -7.52 -4.84 -18.48
CA ARG A 133 -8.55 -4.75 -19.54
C ARG A 133 -9.95 -5.13 -19.04
N ALA A 134 -10.05 -6.16 -18.21
CA ALA A 134 -11.35 -6.59 -17.67
C ALA A 134 -11.95 -5.56 -16.69
N MET A 135 -11.11 -4.93 -15.85
CA MET A 135 -11.55 -3.95 -14.87
C MET A 135 -11.79 -2.55 -15.47
N GLN A 136 -11.20 -2.25 -16.63
CA GLN A 136 -11.30 -0.97 -17.31
C GLN A 136 -11.63 -1.16 -18.81
N PRO A 137 -12.85 -1.65 -19.13
CA PRO A 137 -13.19 -2.04 -20.50
C PRO A 137 -13.22 -0.88 -21.50
N THR A 138 -13.34 0.36 -21.01
CA THR A 138 -13.41 1.57 -21.84
C THR A 138 -12.08 2.31 -21.98
N GLU A 139 -11.01 1.85 -21.31
CA GLU A 139 -9.70 2.50 -21.39
C GLU A 139 -9.00 2.25 -22.72
N SER A 140 -8.24 3.25 -23.16
CA SER A 140 -7.45 3.16 -24.38
C SER A 140 -6.34 2.10 -24.24
N SER A 141 -5.79 1.64 -25.36
CA SER A 141 -4.65 0.72 -25.32
C SER A 141 -3.41 1.35 -24.69
N GLU A 142 -3.19 2.64 -24.92
CA GLU A 142 -2.07 3.38 -24.36
C GLU A 142 -2.16 3.46 -22.83
N ASP A 143 -3.36 3.73 -22.29
CA ASP A 143 -3.58 3.77 -20.84
C ASP A 143 -3.35 2.40 -20.19
N VAL A 144 -3.75 1.32 -20.87
CA VAL A 144 -3.50 -0.05 -20.40
C VAL A 144 -2.00 -0.36 -20.35
N GLU A 145 -1.22 0.01 -21.36
CA GLU A 145 0.24 -0.15 -21.33
C GLU A 145 0.86 0.67 -20.19
N LEU A 146 0.42 1.91 -19.98
CA LEU A 146 0.93 2.76 -18.89
C LEU A 146 0.65 2.15 -17.51
N ARG A 147 -0.57 1.64 -17.29
CA ARG A 147 -0.94 0.96 -16.03
C ARG A 147 -0.15 -0.32 -15.82
N LEU A 148 0.10 -1.07 -16.89
CA LEU A 148 0.89 -2.29 -16.85
C LEU A 148 2.36 -1.98 -16.53
N ALA A 149 2.95 -1.02 -17.21
CA ALA A 149 4.32 -0.57 -16.95
C ALA A 149 4.50 -0.10 -15.51
N LEU A 150 3.56 0.67 -14.96
CA LEU A 150 3.55 1.01 -13.53
C LEU A 150 3.51 -0.24 -12.66
N ARG A 151 2.63 -1.21 -12.97
CA ARG A 151 2.46 -2.41 -12.17
C ARG A 151 3.74 -3.26 -12.13
N LEU A 152 4.43 -3.40 -13.25
CA LEU A 152 5.73 -4.08 -13.31
C LEU A 152 6.82 -3.31 -12.56
N GLU A 153 6.84 -1.97 -12.66
CA GLU A 153 7.80 -1.14 -11.93
C GLU A 153 7.64 -1.29 -10.41
N ARG A 154 6.39 -1.37 -9.93
CA ARG A 154 6.09 -1.57 -8.50
C ARG A 154 6.66 -2.87 -7.94
N GLN A 155 6.75 -3.93 -8.75
CA GLN A 155 7.21 -5.24 -8.29
C GLN A 155 8.69 -5.24 -7.88
N ARG A 156 9.49 -4.31 -8.42
CA ARG A 156 10.92 -4.18 -8.10
C ARG A 156 11.20 -3.90 -6.62
N ILE A 157 10.20 -3.53 -5.83
CA ILE A 157 10.37 -3.39 -4.38
C ILE A 157 10.72 -4.71 -3.70
N LEU A 158 10.41 -5.86 -4.30
CA LEU A 158 10.71 -7.18 -3.75
C LEU A 158 12.22 -7.49 -3.80
N ASP A 159 12.94 -6.96 -4.79
CA ASP A 159 14.35 -7.25 -5.06
C ASP A 159 15.33 -6.24 -4.43
N ARG A 160 14.84 -5.11 -3.91
CA ARG A 160 15.72 -4.03 -3.45
C ARG A 160 16.41 -4.35 -2.12
N HIS A 161 17.51 -3.65 -1.85
CA HIS A 161 18.09 -3.64 -0.51
C HIS A 161 17.09 -3.07 0.51
N GLY A 162 16.80 -3.83 1.58
CA GLY A 162 15.74 -3.47 2.54
C GLY A 162 14.33 -3.65 1.97
N ALA A 163 14.13 -4.66 1.11
CA ALA A 163 12.81 -5.06 0.62
C ALA A 163 11.83 -5.34 1.79
N PRO A 164 10.53 -5.04 1.60
CA PRO A 164 9.53 -5.33 2.62
C PRO A 164 9.38 -6.84 2.84
N GLN A 165 9.03 -7.20 4.08
CA GLN A 165 8.48 -8.50 4.39
C GLN A 165 7.04 -8.59 3.86
N VAL A 166 6.80 -9.38 2.82
CA VAL A 166 5.49 -9.55 2.20
C VAL A 166 4.87 -10.87 2.62
N TRP A 167 3.69 -10.81 3.21
CA TRP A 167 2.86 -11.97 3.52
C TRP A 167 1.54 -11.87 2.74
N ALA A 168 1.38 -12.71 1.74
CA ALA A 168 0.18 -12.76 0.91
C ALA A 168 -0.64 -14.00 1.25
N ILE A 169 -1.90 -13.79 1.64
CA ILE A 169 -2.90 -14.84 1.71
C ILE A 169 -3.82 -14.69 0.50
N ILE A 170 -3.87 -15.71 -0.34
CA ILE A 170 -4.78 -15.74 -1.49
C ILE A 170 -5.88 -16.78 -1.26
N GLY A 171 -7.13 -16.43 -1.58
CA GLY A 171 -8.23 -17.39 -1.57
C GLY A 171 -8.05 -18.43 -2.68
N GLU A 172 -8.53 -19.66 -2.47
CA GLU A 172 -8.53 -20.71 -3.50
C GLU A 172 -9.18 -20.24 -4.82
N ALA A 173 -10.20 -19.37 -4.74
CA ALA A 173 -10.83 -18.76 -5.90
C ALA A 173 -9.84 -18.02 -6.82
N VAL A 174 -8.79 -17.41 -6.29
CA VAL A 174 -7.73 -16.73 -7.07
C VAL A 174 -7.03 -17.71 -8.01
N MET A 175 -6.84 -18.96 -7.57
CA MET A 175 -6.21 -20.00 -8.38
C MET A 175 -7.20 -20.68 -9.34
N ARG A 176 -8.50 -20.62 -9.05
CA ARG A 176 -9.53 -21.38 -9.78
C ARG A 176 -10.29 -20.54 -10.81
N ARG A 177 -10.31 -19.21 -10.69
CA ARG A 177 -10.95 -18.31 -11.65
C ARG A 177 -10.05 -18.13 -12.87
N PRO A 178 -10.47 -18.59 -14.07
CA PRO A 178 -9.65 -18.40 -15.26
C PRO A 178 -9.52 -16.91 -15.62
N VAL A 179 -8.28 -16.45 -15.76
CA VAL A 179 -7.95 -15.11 -16.28
C VAL A 179 -7.10 -15.28 -17.52
N GLY A 180 -7.65 -14.89 -18.67
CA GLY A 180 -7.03 -15.22 -19.96
C GLY A 180 -7.27 -16.69 -20.31
N ASP A 181 -6.30 -17.30 -20.99
CA ASP A 181 -6.30 -18.72 -21.31
C ASP A 181 -5.57 -19.55 -20.25
N GLY A 182 -5.60 -20.88 -20.38
CA GLY A 182 -4.91 -21.78 -19.45
C GLY A 182 -3.41 -21.51 -19.32
N SER A 183 -2.75 -21.15 -20.43
CA SER A 183 -1.31 -20.84 -20.38
C SER A 183 -0.99 -19.60 -19.55
N VAL A 184 -1.86 -18.58 -19.55
CA VAL A 184 -1.71 -17.38 -18.70
C VAL A 184 -1.85 -17.75 -17.23
N MET A 185 -2.82 -18.60 -16.88
CA MET A 185 -3.02 -19.05 -15.50
C MET A 185 -1.90 -19.96 -15.02
N ALA A 186 -1.44 -20.91 -15.84
CA ALA A 186 -0.32 -21.77 -15.52
C ALA A 186 0.94 -20.97 -15.22
N GLU A 187 1.31 -20.04 -16.10
CA GLU A 187 2.43 -19.12 -15.92
C GLU A 187 2.29 -18.29 -14.64
N GLN A 188 1.10 -17.75 -14.39
CA GLN A 188 0.85 -16.93 -13.21
C GLN A 188 1.00 -17.71 -11.89
N LEU A 189 0.47 -18.92 -11.80
CA LEU A 189 0.53 -19.72 -10.58
C LEU A 189 1.95 -20.24 -10.32
N ASP A 190 2.66 -20.66 -11.37
CA ASP A 190 4.06 -21.06 -11.26
C ASP A 190 4.97 -19.88 -10.88
N HIS A 191 4.69 -18.68 -11.39
CA HIS A 191 5.39 -17.46 -10.99
C HIS A 191 5.22 -17.16 -9.50
N ILE A 192 4.00 -17.27 -8.95
CA ILE A 192 3.76 -17.05 -7.52
C ILE A 192 4.58 -18.04 -6.67
N ALA A 193 4.55 -19.32 -7.05
CA ALA A 193 5.33 -20.36 -6.38
C ALA A 193 6.84 -20.05 -6.43
N THR A 194 7.35 -19.68 -7.60
CA THR A 194 8.76 -19.35 -7.83
C THR A 194 9.20 -18.13 -7.02
N VAL A 195 8.40 -17.07 -6.96
CA VAL A 195 8.70 -15.88 -6.16
C VAL A 195 8.74 -16.24 -4.67
N ALA A 196 7.76 -16.99 -4.17
CA ALA A 196 7.70 -17.39 -2.77
C ALA A 196 8.89 -18.27 -2.34
N GLU A 197 9.45 -19.08 -3.24
CA GLU A 197 10.63 -19.89 -2.95
C GLU A 197 11.95 -19.14 -3.06
N SER A 198 12.07 -18.26 -4.06
CA SER A 198 13.32 -17.56 -4.36
C SER A 198 13.53 -16.33 -3.47
N HIS A 199 12.47 -15.74 -2.94
CA HIS A 199 12.54 -14.51 -2.14
C HIS A 199 12.28 -14.81 -0.65
N PRO A 200 13.31 -14.73 0.23
CA PRO A 200 13.14 -15.01 1.65
C PRO A 200 12.24 -14.00 2.37
N ASN A 201 11.98 -12.84 1.76
CA ASN A 201 11.08 -11.81 2.26
C ASN A 201 9.64 -11.96 1.75
N VAL A 202 9.30 -13.02 1.00
CA VAL A 202 7.94 -13.25 0.48
C VAL A 202 7.39 -14.57 1.02
N THR A 203 6.23 -14.53 1.67
CA THR A 203 5.47 -15.69 2.12
C THR A 203 4.11 -15.69 1.44
N VAL A 204 3.72 -16.82 0.85
CA VAL A 204 2.40 -16.99 0.23
C VAL A 204 1.68 -18.16 0.90
N GLN A 205 0.43 -17.93 1.26
CA GLN A 205 -0.47 -18.98 1.74
C GLN A 205 -1.79 -19.00 0.96
N VAL A 206 -2.33 -20.20 0.77
CA VAL A 206 -3.65 -20.38 0.15
C VAL A 206 -4.69 -20.64 1.24
N LEU A 207 -5.77 -19.86 1.25
CA LEU A 207 -6.96 -20.11 2.05
C LEU A 207 -7.90 -21.06 1.26
N PRO A 208 -8.05 -22.33 1.67
CA PRO A 208 -8.87 -23.30 0.95
C PRO A 208 -10.36 -22.99 1.09
N PHE A 209 -11.19 -23.43 0.14
CA PHE A 209 -12.65 -23.37 0.26
C PHE A 209 -13.17 -24.12 1.49
N SER A 210 -12.48 -25.17 1.93
CA SER A 210 -12.82 -25.94 3.12
C SER A 210 -12.67 -25.15 4.43
N ALA A 211 -11.99 -23.99 4.42
CA ALA A 211 -11.97 -23.07 5.57
C ALA A 211 -13.36 -22.48 5.86
N GLY A 212 -14.29 -22.53 4.91
CA GLY A 212 -15.66 -22.07 5.09
C GLY A 212 -15.77 -20.56 5.30
N ALA A 213 -16.75 -20.15 6.09
CA ALA A 213 -17.01 -18.74 6.34
C ALA A 213 -15.90 -18.09 7.19
N HIS A 214 -15.44 -16.89 6.80
CA HIS A 214 -14.39 -16.15 7.48
C HIS A 214 -14.65 -14.64 7.48
N ALA A 215 -13.97 -13.92 8.37
CA ALA A 215 -14.24 -12.49 8.64
C ALA A 215 -13.87 -11.52 7.50
N ALA A 216 -13.27 -12.01 6.41
CA ALA A 216 -12.89 -11.23 5.24
C ALA A 216 -13.68 -11.61 3.97
N MET A 217 -14.75 -12.39 4.09
CA MET A 217 -15.58 -12.73 2.93
C MET A 217 -16.09 -11.45 2.24
N GLY A 218 -15.92 -11.39 0.92
CA GLY A 218 -16.34 -10.25 0.10
C GLY A 218 -15.40 -9.03 0.15
N SER A 219 -14.23 -9.12 0.81
CA SER A 219 -13.29 -8.01 0.90
C SER A 219 -11.84 -8.47 0.74
N SER A 220 -11.04 -7.68 0.03
CA SER A 220 -9.58 -7.79 -0.01
C SER A 220 -8.98 -6.54 0.61
N PHE A 221 -7.84 -6.69 1.29
CA PHE A 221 -7.18 -5.59 1.97
C PHE A 221 -5.67 -5.84 2.09
N SER A 222 -4.93 -4.76 2.32
CA SER A 222 -3.50 -4.78 2.63
C SER A 222 -3.20 -3.95 3.87
N ILE A 223 -2.40 -4.49 4.77
CA ILE A 223 -1.85 -3.79 5.93
C ILE A 223 -0.40 -3.44 5.60
N LEU A 224 -0.08 -2.15 5.61
CA LEU A 224 1.26 -1.62 5.36
C LEU A 224 1.83 -1.09 6.67
N SER A 225 3.00 -1.59 7.06
CA SER A 225 3.72 -1.13 8.25
C SER A 225 5.03 -0.45 7.87
N PHE A 226 5.42 0.58 8.61
CA PHE A 226 6.54 1.46 8.28
C PHE A 226 7.52 1.54 9.47
N SER A 227 8.81 1.69 9.21
CA SER A 227 9.80 1.98 10.25
C SER A 227 9.76 3.44 10.71
N ASP A 228 9.49 4.34 9.76
CA ASP A 228 9.76 5.78 9.91
C ASP A 228 8.53 6.57 10.37
N ILE A 229 7.35 5.95 10.37
CA ILE A 229 6.12 6.54 10.92
C ILE A 229 5.48 5.58 11.93
N PRO A 230 4.96 6.09 13.05
CA PRO A 230 4.26 5.25 14.01
C PRO A 230 2.98 4.68 13.40
N GLY A 231 2.84 3.36 13.48
CA GLY A 231 1.61 2.64 13.14
C GLY A 231 1.64 1.92 11.80
N SER A 232 0.60 1.13 11.58
CA SER A 232 0.28 0.52 10.29
C SER A 232 -0.81 1.33 9.59
N MET A 233 -1.05 1.05 8.33
CA MET A 233 -2.18 1.58 7.58
C MET A 233 -2.87 0.42 6.85
N VAL A 234 -4.19 0.41 6.88
CA VAL A 234 -4.97 -0.53 6.07
C VAL A 234 -5.39 0.15 4.79
N TYR A 235 -5.21 -0.57 3.69
CA TYR A 235 -5.67 -0.21 2.37
C TYR A 235 -6.74 -1.20 1.91
N SER A 236 -7.87 -0.69 1.43
CA SER A 236 -8.88 -1.49 0.75
C SER A 236 -9.46 -0.73 -0.44
N GLU A 237 -9.89 -1.48 -1.43
CA GLU A 237 -10.50 -0.95 -2.64
C GLU A 237 -11.89 -1.53 -2.83
N THR A 238 -12.81 -0.68 -3.28
CA THR A 238 -14.04 -1.08 -3.94
C THR A 238 -13.94 -0.67 -5.41
N ILE A 239 -14.98 -1.00 -6.20
CA ILE A 239 -15.05 -0.61 -7.62
C ILE A 239 -14.88 0.90 -7.81
N THR A 240 -15.43 1.72 -6.91
CA THR A 240 -15.49 3.18 -7.06
C THR A 240 -14.62 3.93 -6.04
N SER A 241 -14.15 3.27 -4.99
CA SER A 241 -13.45 3.93 -3.88
C SER A 241 -12.17 3.22 -3.49
N LYS A 242 -11.21 4.03 -3.05
CA LYS A 242 -9.98 3.59 -2.38
C LYS A 242 -10.00 4.17 -0.97
N THR A 243 -9.79 3.33 0.03
CA THR A 243 -9.90 3.67 1.44
C THR A 243 -8.57 3.41 2.13
N TYR A 244 -8.14 4.39 2.93
CA TYR A 244 -6.98 4.31 3.80
C TYR A 244 -7.46 4.45 5.24
N MET A 245 -7.28 3.41 6.03
CA MET A 245 -7.68 3.38 7.43
C MET A 245 -6.41 3.44 8.28
N GLU A 246 -6.40 4.41 9.18
CA GLU A 246 -5.22 4.77 9.97
C GLU A 246 -5.53 4.85 11.47
N GLN A 247 -6.80 4.64 11.85
CA GLN A 247 -7.17 4.63 13.25
C GLN A 247 -6.84 3.28 13.88
N GLN A 248 -6.27 3.31 15.09
CA GLN A 248 -5.85 2.10 15.80
C GLN A 248 -6.94 1.01 15.92
N PRO A 249 -8.23 1.34 16.20
CA PRO A 249 -9.28 0.33 16.23
C PRO A 249 -9.51 -0.35 14.86
N GLU A 250 -9.40 0.40 13.77
CA GLU A 250 -9.57 -0.14 12.42
C GLU A 250 -8.40 -1.05 12.05
N ILE A 251 -7.17 -0.62 12.34
CA ILE A 251 -5.95 -1.38 12.10
C ILE A 251 -5.97 -2.69 12.89
N SER A 252 -6.20 -2.62 14.21
CA SER A 252 -6.21 -3.79 15.09
C SER A 252 -7.22 -4.83 14.63
N ARG A 253 -8.40 -4.39 14.19
CA ARG A 253 -9.43 -5.28 13.64
C ARG A 253 -8.94 -6.02 12.39
N HIS A 254 -8.23 -5.35 11.48
CA HIS A 254 -7.72 -6.00 10.27
C HIS A 254 -6.54 -6.93 10.57
N GLU A 255 -5.68 -6.58 11.53
CA GLU A 255 -4.59 -7.44 12.00
C GLU A 255 -5.16 -8.74 12.61
N ASP A 256 -6.18 -8.63 13.47
CA ASP A 256 -6.88 -9.79 14.03
C ASP A 256 -7.51 -10.68 12.95
N ILE A 257 -8.16 -10.06 11.94
CA ILE A 257 -8.73 -10.79 10.81
C ILE A 257 -7.61 -11.49 10.03
N PHE A 258 -6.51 -10.80 9.74
CA PHE A 258 -5.38 -11.36 9.01
C PHE A 258 -4.76 -12.57 9.74
N HIS A 259 -4.57 -12.48 11.05
CA HIS A 259 -4.07 -13.61 11.85
C HIS A 259 -5.02 -14.81 11.85
N ARG A 260 -6.34 -14.59 11.88
CA ARG A 260 -7.32 -15.67 11.75
C ARG A 260 -7.29 -16.32 10.38
N LEU A 261 -7.14 -15.53 9.31
CA LEU A 261 -6.98 -16.05 7.95
C LEU A 261 -5.71 -16.89 7.85
N MET A 262 -4.59 -16.39 8.37
CA MET A 262 -3.31 -17.09 8.39
C MET A 262 -3.42 -18.46 9.07
N ALA A 263 -4.11 -18.54 10.21
CA ALA A 263 -4.32 -19.78 10.95
C ALA A 263 -5.21 -20.79 10.20
N SER A 264 -6.13 -20.32 9.36
CA SER A 264 -7.02 -21.15 8.54
C SER A 264 -6.45 -21.48 7.15
N SER A 265 -5.37 -20.85 6.74
CA SER A 265 -4.71 -21.10 5.46
C SER A 265 -3.78 -22.31 5.52
N ALA A 266 -3.51 -22.91 4.35
CA ALA A 266 -2.48 -23.93 4.24
C ALA A 266 -1.11 -23.37 4.63
N GLN A 267 -0.24 -24.23 5.19
CA GLN A 267 1.16 -23.88 5.45
C GLN A 267 1.84 -23.42 4.15
N PRO A 268 2.86 -22.52 4.23
CA PRO A 268 3.51 -21.97 3.05
C PRO A 268 4.00 -23.03 2.04
N GLU A 269 4.65 -24.09 2.50
CA GLU A 269 5.22 -25.16 1.65
C GLU A 269 4.12 -25.94 0.93
N ARG A 270 3.01 -26.20 1.63
CA ARG A 270 1.82 -26.83 1.05
C ARG A 270 1.12 -25.92 0.05
N SER A 271 1.12 -24.61 0.31
CA SER A 271 0.54 -23.60 -0.58
C SER A 271 1.32 -23.53 -1.90
N ILE A 272 2.65 -23.52 -1.84
CA ILE A 272 3.54 -23.57 -3.02
C ILE A 272 3.30 -24.84 -3.83
N SER A 273 3.27 -26.01 -3.18
CA SER A 273 3.00 -27.29 -3.85
C SER A 273 1.62 -27.30 -4.51
N TRP A 274 0.62 -26.70 -3.86
CA TRP A 274 -0.74 -26.62 -4.39
C TRP A 274 -0.84 -25.68 -5.59
N LEU A 275 -0.18 -24.51 -5.54
CA LEU A 275 -0.09 -23.58 -6.66
C LEU A 275 0.44 -24.27 -7.93
N ARG A 276 1.55 -25.00 -7.82
CA ARG A 276 2.12 -25.76 -8.94
C ARG A 276 1.17 -26.81 -9.49
N LYS A 277 0.54 -27.58 -8.61
CA LYS A 277 -0.45 -28.58 -9.02
C LYS A 277 -1.58 -27.95 -9.84
N VAL A 278 -2.12 -26.81 -9.39
CA VAL A 278 -3.17 -26.11 -10.15
C VAL A 278 -2.63 -25.52 -11.45
N ALA A 279 -1.37 -25.08 -11.50
CA ALA A 279 -0.72 -24.64 -12.74
C ALA A 279 -0.64 -25.76 -13.80
N GLU A 280 -0.31 -26.98 -13.40
CA GLU A 280 -0.30 -28.17 -14.27
C GLU A 280 -1.70 -28.48 -14.83
N GLU A 281 -2.74 -28.35 -13.98
CA GLU A 281 -4.15 -28.53 -14.39
C GLU A 281 -4.58 -27.54 -15.50
N TYR A 282 -4.00 -26.33 -15.55
CA TYR A 282 -4.25 -25.35 -16.62
C TYR A 282 -3.40 -25.56 -17.89
N SER A 283 -2.37 -26.40 -17.81
CA SER A 283 -1.47 -26.70 -18.93
C SER A 283 -1.95 -27.88 -19.77
N THR A 284 -3.02 -28.55 -19.34
CA THR A 284 -3.65 -29.72 -19.98
C THR A 284 -4.88 -29.30 -20.77
#